data_AF-A0A970TP74-F1
#
_entry.id   AF-A0A970TP74-F1
#
_cell.length_a   1.000
_cell.length_b   1.000
_cell.length_c   1.000
_cell.angle_alpha   90.00
_cell.angle_beta   90.00
_cell.angle_gamma   90.00
#
_symmetry.space_group_name_H-M   'P 1'
#
loop_
_entity.id
_entity.type
_entity.pdbx_description
1 polymer ?
#
loop_
_entity_poly.entity_id
_entity_poly.type
_entity_poly.pdbx_seq_one_letter_code
_entity_poly.pdbx_strand_id
1 'polypeptide(L)' 'MGAKLVQICEEAKRIGGLKAQMRMAVLTKTPSSQAATVPDTPENVALFQNALNEIKKEN' A
#
# COMPACT_ATOMS: atom_id res chain seq x y z
N MET A 1 -3.24 5.50 -14.32
CA MET A 1 -2.12 4.64 -13.88
C MET A 1 -2.12 4.63 -12.36
N GLY A 2 -1.84 3.46 -11.75
CA GLY A 2 -1.77 3.24 -10.30
C GLY A 2 -3.09 3.26 -9.53
N ALA A 3 -4.24 2.94 -10.16
CA ALA A 3 -5.53 3.09 -9.48
C ALA A 3 -5.73 2.06 -8.37
N LYS A 4 -5.24 0.82 -8.58
CA LYS A 4 -5.35 -0.25 -7.55
C LYS A 4 -4.37 -0.02 -6.42
N LEU A 5 -3.11 0.32 -6.73
CA LEU A 5 -2.10 0.55 -5.69
C LEU A 5 -2.50 1.72 -4.77
N VAL A 6 -3.06 2.79 -5.33
CA VAL A 6 -3.60 3.92 -4.55
C VAL A 6 -4.75 3.48 -3.65
N GLN A 7 -5.71 2.69 -4.16
CA GLN A 7 -6.80 2.16 -3.34
C GLN A 7 -6.29 1.31 -2.17
N ILE A 8 -5.30 0.46 -2.42
CA ILE A 8 -4.67 -0.37 -1.39
C ILE A 8 -3.95 0.49 -0.33
N CYS A 9 -3.26 1.56 -0.74
CA CYS A 9 -2.66 2.53 0.19
C CYS A 9 -3.71 3.30 1.01
N GLU A 10 -4.84 3.67 0.41
CA GLU A 10 -5.94 4.30 1.14
C GLU A 10 -6.56 3.34 2.17
N GLU A 11 -6.73 2.07 1.80
CA GLU A 11 -7.25 1.06 2.72
C GLU A 11 -6.32 0.89 3.94
N ALA A 12 -5.00 0.83 3.71
CA ALA A 12 -4.02 0.82 4.79
C ALA A 12 -4.18 2.04 5.71
N LYS A 13 -4.33 3.24 5.14
CA LYS A 13 -4.57 4.47 5.91
C LYS A 13 -5.89 4.44 6.69
N ARG A 14 -6.96 3.83 6.15
CA ARG A 14 -8.23 3.69 6.87
C ARG A 14 -8.12 2.74 8.07
N ILE A 15 -7.29 1.70 7.98
CA ILE A 15 -7.12 0.69 9.04
C ILE A 15 -6.30 1.24 10.21
N GLY A 16 -5.13 1.81 9.93
CA GLY A 16 -4.17 2.20 10.99
C GLY A 16 -3.65 3.63 10.88
N GLY A 17 -4.37 4.50 10.15
CA GLY A 17 -4.04 5.91 10.01
C GLY A 17 -2.68 6.14 9.36
N LEU A 18 -1.99 7.19 9.83
CA LEU A 18 -0.67 7.57 9.33
C LEU A 18 0.39 6.47 9.59
N LYS A 19 0.27 5.74 10.71
CA LYS A 19 1.20 4.64 11.07
C LYS A 19 1.16 3.52 10.03
N ALA A 20 -0.04 3.07 9.66
CA ALA A 20 -0.22 2.06 8.62
C ALA A 20 0.26 2.56 7.25
N GLN A 21 -0.03 3.81 6.89
CA GLN A 21 0.45 4.41 5.64
C GLN A 21 1.99 4.44 5.56
N MET A 22 2.69 4.76 6.66
CA MET A 22 4.15 4.69 6.73
C MET A 22 4.66 3.25 6.66
N ARG A 23 4.01 2.32 7.36
CA ARG A 23 4.37 0.89 7.32
C ARG A 23 4.26 0.33 5.91
N MET A 24 3.22 0.74 5.19
CA MET A 24 3.00 0.38 3.79
C MET A 24 4.17 0.82 2.90
N ALA A 25 4.66 2.05 3.08
CA ALA A 25 5.81 2.55 2.33
C ALA A 25 7.10 1.77 2.65
N VAL A 26 7.27 1.31 3.88
CA VAL A 26 8.41 0.46 4.28
C VAL A 26 8.32 -0.92 3.62
N LEU A 27 7.14 -1.55 3.64
CA LEU A 27 6.94 -2.91 3.10
C LEU A 27 7.03 -2.96 1.58
N THR A 28 6.44 -1.97 0.90
CA THR A 28 6.39 -1.90 -0.57
C THR A 28 7.57 -1.15 -1.19
N LYS A 29 8.43 -0.55 -0.35
CA LYS A 29 9.49 0.41 -0.76
C LYS A 29 8.98 1.54 -1.66
N THR A 30 7.68 1.80 -1.63
CA THR A 30 7.01 2.77 -2.48
C THR A 30 6.25 3.76 -1.60
N PRO A 31 6.68 5.04 -1.56
CA PRO A 31 5.90 6.07 -0.87
C PRO A 31 4.50 6.20 -1.47
N SER A 32 3.50 6.50 -0.64
CA SER A 32 2.12 6.69 -1.13
C SER A 32 2.00 7.76 -2.22
N SER A 33 2.89 8.77 -2.25
CA SER A 33 2.97 9.77 -3.31
C SER A 33 3.41 9.21 -4.66
N GLN A 34 4.15 8.09 -4.67
CA GLN A 34 4.61 7.39 -5.88
C GLN A 34 3.68 6.23 -6.27
N ALA A 35 2.77 5.80 -5.39
CA ALA A 35 1.84 4.71 -5.70
C ALA A 35 0.97 5.01 -6.94
N ALA A 36 0.63 6.29 -7.19
CA ALA A 36 -0.10 6.73 -8.37
C ALA A 36 0.72 6.67 -9.68
N THR A 37 2.05 6.69 -9.59
CA THR A 37 2.95 6.65 -10.76
C THR A 37 3.45 5.24 -11.05
N VAL A 38 3.34 4.32 -10.10
CA VAL A 38 3.71 2.91 -10.28
C VAL A 38 2.63 2.17 -11.07
N PRO A 39 3.01 1.38 -12.10
CA PRO A 39 2.04 0.61 -12.86
C PRO A 39 1.40 -0.50 -12.01
N ASP A 40 0.11 -0.74 -12.22
CA ASP A 40 -0.67 -1.82 -11.59
C ASP A 40 -0.31 -3.20 -12.20
N THR A 41 0.98 -3.55 -12.24
CA THR A 41 1.42 -4.89 -12.66
C THR A 41 0.97 -5.92 -11.63
N PRO A 42 0.75 -7.20 -12.02
CA PRO A 42 0.38 -8.25 -11.08
C PRO A 42 1.34 -8.38 -9.90
N GLU A 43 2.64 -8.19 -10.17
CA GLU A 43 3.71 -8.22 -9.17
C GLU A 43 3.57 -7.09 -8.14
N ASN A 44 3.34 -5.85 -8.59
CA ASN A 44 3.15 -4.71 -7.70
C ASN A 44 1.84 -4.83 -6.91
N VAL A 45 0.76 -5.27 -7.56
CA VAL A 45 -0.52 -5.47 -6.89
C VAL A 45 -0.39 -6.53 -5.78
N ALA A 46 0.28 -7.65 -6.05
CA ALA A 46 0.53 -8.69 -5.06
C ALA A 46 1.42 -8.17 -3.91
N LEU A 47 2.47 -7.41 -4.20
CA LEU A 47 3.33 -6.78 -3.19
C LEU A 47 2.54 -5.88 -2.24
N PHE A 48 1.70 -4.99 -2.79
CA PHE A 48 0.89 -4.08 -2.00
C PHE A 48 -0.21 -4.80 -1.23
N GLN A 49 -0.85 -5.83 -1.80
CA GLN A 49 -1.83 -6.65 -1.07
C GLN A 49 -1.19 -7.41 0.10
N ASN A 50 -0.01 -7.97 -0.09
CA ASN A 50 0.73 -8.61 0.99
C ASN A 50 1.08 -7.60 2.08
N ALA A 51 1.54 -6.41 1.72
CA ALA A 51 1.82 -5.35 2.68
C ALA A 51 0.56 -4.91 3.47
N LEU A 52 -0.59 -4.80 2.80
CA LEU A 52 -1.87 -4.51 3.46
C LEU A 52 -2.26 -5.61 4.45
N ASN A 53 -2.07 -6.88 4.10
CA ASN A 53 -2.38 -8.01 4.96
C ASN A 53 -1.49 -8.04 6.22
N GLU A 54 -0.22 -7.70 6.10
CA GLU A 54 0.66 -7.56 7.27
C GLU A 54 0.19 -6.42 8.18
N ILE A 55 -0.15 -5.26 7.61
CA ILE A 55 -0.70 -4.12 8.37
C ILE A 55 -2.00 -4.48 9.10
N LYS A 56 -2.88 -5.28 8.47
CA LYS A 56 -4.12 -5.79 9.08
C LYS A 56 -3.88 -6.71 10.27
N LYS A 57 -2.72 -7.37 10.36
CA LYS A 57 -2.35 -8.18 11.53
C LYS A 57 -1.80 -7.33 12.68
N GLU A 58 -1.27 -6.15 12.35
CA GLU A 58 -0.64 -5.23 13.31
C GLU A 58 -1.63 -4.24 13.98
N ASN A 59 -2.88 -4.16 13.52
CA ASN A 59 -3.94 -3.27 14.03
C ASN A 59 -5.22 -4.04 14.34
#